data_AF-A0A3C0S9S2-F1
#
_entry.id   AF-A0A3C0S9S2-F1
#
_cell.length_a   1.000
_cell.length_b   1.000
_cell.length_c   1.000
_cell.angle_alpha   90.00
_cell.angle_beta   90.00
_cell.angle_gamma   90.00
#
_symmetry.space_group_name_H-M   'P 1'
#
loop_
_entity.id
_entity.type
_entity.pdbx_description
1 polymer ?
#
loop_
_entity_poly.entity_id
_entity_poly.type
_entity_poly.pdbx_seq_one_letter_code
_entity_poly.pdbx_strand_id
1 'polypeptide(L)'
;MKQLAVFSLFFGLFAVVSCDKELKEHPIPPQVKQEMAAREKASDPIRSISGTIEFAESIASKIPEKGVLFLIARPEGVTEGPPMAAKKHSLIRFPFAFKIGQENVMMEGNSFEGKIKITARWDLDGMPKASPDDVEGSVTVTAGSTDVKIVLDHVIEVEKASAEAKTVSGTIRVDPAIADQVSTEASLFLIARSDGAQRGMPLAVKKLAGIKFPYDFSLGQADVMLPGAVFDGPVTIFARLDKDGDAAPAPGDIDGNVTTTAGDQNAEIILNHLIGG
;
A
#
# COMPACT_ATOMS: atom_id res chain seq x y z
N MET A 1 -5.73 -66.12 -81.00
CA MET A 1 -4.90 -64.96 -81.43
C MET A 1 -4.85 -63.97 -80.28
N LYS A 2 -3.63 -63.57 -79.83
CA LYS A 2 -3.22 -62.26 -79.26
C LYS A 2 -4.02 -61.70 -78.06
N GLN A 3 -3.51 -61.20 -76.93
CA GLN A 3 -2.18 -60.84 -76.41
C GLN A 3 -2.24 -60.90 -74.86
N LEU A 4 -1.22 -61.40 -74.16
CA LEU A 4 -0.19 -60.62 -73.43
C LEU A 4 -0.71 -59.43 -72.59
N ALA A 5 -0.68 -59.59 -71.27
CA ALA A 5 -0.22 -58.55 -70.33
C ALA A 5 0.22 -59.22 -69.02
N VAL A 6 1.54 -59.29 -68.84
CA VAL A 6 2.23 -59.66 -67.61
C VAL A 6 2.13 -58.48 -66.66
N PHE A 7 1.63 -58.68 -65.45
CA PHE A 7 1.76 -57.71 -64.36
C PHE A 7 2.26 -58.43 -63.11
N SER A 8 3.60 -58.50 -62.99
CA SER A 8 4.27 -58.97 -61.78
C SER A 8 4.11 -57.93 -60.68
N LEU A 9 3.23 -58.20 -59.72
CA LEU A 9 3.14 -57.43 -58.48
C LEU A 9 4.20 -57.96 -57.51
N PHE A 10 5.33 -57.26 -57.43
CA PHE A 10 6.36 -57.49 -56.42
C PHE A 10 5.79 -57.14 -55.04
N PHE A 11 5.44 -58.15 -54.24
CA PHE A 11 5.14 -58.00 -52.83
C PHE A 11 6.47 -57.84 -52.07
N GLY A 12 6.90 -56.60 -51.86
CA GLY A 12 8.06 -56.28 -51.03
C GLY A 12 7.75 -56.56 -49.57
N LEU A 13 8.31 -57.66 -49.04
CA LEU A 13 8.32 -57.97 -47.62
C LEU A 13 9.25 -56.98 -46.90
N PHE A 14 8.72 -55.85 -46.43
CA PHE A 14 9.44 -54.99 -45.49
C PHE A 14 9.47 -55.69 -44.13
N ALA A 15 10.57 -56.38 -43.84
CA ALA A 15 10.91 -56.77 -42.49
C ALA A 15 11.19 -55.48 -41.69
N VAL A 16 10.20 -55.00 -40.94
CA VAL A 16 10.40 -53.95 -39.95
C VAL A 16 11.20 -54.59 -38.82
N VAL A 17 12.52 -54.42 -38.85
CA VAL A 17 13.38 -54.69 -37.68
C VAL A 17 12.97 -53.64 -36.64
N SER A 18 12.03 -54.00 -35.79
CA SER A 18 11.74 -53.25 -34.57
C SER A 18 12.98 -53.35 -33.70
N CYS A 19 13.79 -52.30 -33.66
CA CYS A 19 14.76 -52.12 -32.60
C CYS A 19 13.98 -51.93 -31.29
N ASP A 20 13.73 -53.03 -30.59
CA ASP A 20 13.25 -53.03 -29.22
C ASP A 20 14.40 -52.54 -28.33
N LYS A 21 14.60 -51.22 -28.32
CA LYS A 21 15.59 -50.57 -27.48
C LYS A 21 14.88 -50.25 -26.17
N GLU A 22 15.01 -51.14 -25.18
CA GLU A 22 14.56 -50.88 -23.81
C GLU A 22 14.98 -49.46 -23.42
N LEU A 23 13.99 -48.58 -23.23
CA LEU A 23 14.22 -47.29 -22.59
C LEU A 23 14.66 -47.62 -21.17
N LYS A 24 15.96 -47.45 -20.89
CA LYS A 24 16.47 -47.54 -19.52
C LYS A 24 15.76 -46.47 -18.71
N GLU A 25 14.80 -46.89 -17.88
CA GLU A 25 14.19 -46.02 -16.89
C GLU A 25 15.28 -45.59 -15.91
N HIS A 26 15.76 -44.36 -16.06
CA HIS A 26 16.64 -43.77 -15.08
C HIS A 26 15.79 -43.43 -13.83
N PRO A 27 16.14 -43.98 -12.65
CA PRO A 27 15.38 -43.68 -11.45
C PRO A 27 15.38 -42.17 -11.20
N ILE A 28 14.21 -41.62 -10.89
CA ILE A 28 14.04 -40.20 -10.61
C ILE A 28 15.05 -39.80 -9.53
N PRO A 29 15.90 -38.79 -9.75
CA PRO A 29 16.86 -38.35 -8.75
C PRO A 29 16.16 -38.05 -7.41
N PRO A 30 16.76 -38.41 -6.27
CA PRO A 30 16.14 -38.20 -4.95
C PRO A 30 15.67 -36.76 -4.72
N GLN A 31 16.42 -35.79 -5.25
CA GLN A 31 16.07 -34.37 -5.21
C GLN A 31 14.79 -34.05 -5.98
N VAL A 32 14.62 -34.59 -7.19
CA VAL A 32 13.41 -34.40 -8.00
C VAL A 32 12.22 -35.07 -7.32
N LYS A 33 12.41 -36.25 -6.72
CA LYS A 33 11.36 -36.93 -5.95
C LYS A 33 10.95 -36.13 -4.71
N GLN A 34 11.90 -35.52 -4.01
CA GLN A 34 11.63 -34.62 -2.89
C GLN A 34 10.91 -33.35 -3.34
N GLU A 35 11.32 -32.74 -4.46
CA GLU A 35 10.69 -31.55 -5.01
C GLU A 35 9.25 -31.84 -5.47
N MET A 36 9.02 -32.99 -6.12
CA MET A 36 7.68 -33.44 -6.50
C MET A 36 6.79 -33.67 -5.27
N ALA A 37 7.30 -34.33 -4.23
CA ALA A 37 6.56 -34.53 -2.97
C ALA A 37 6.27 -33.20 -2.23
N ALA A 38 7.21 -32.25 -2.27
CA ALA A 38 7.01 -30.91 -1.70
C ALA A 38 5.95 -30.12 -2.48
N ARG A 39 5.94 -30.21 -3.83
CA ARG A 39 4.91 -29.60 -4.67
C ARG A 39 3.53 -30.22 -4.44
N GLU A 40 3.47 -31.54 -4.29
CA GLU A 40 2.23 -32.26 -3.99
C GLU A 40 1.66 -31.82 -2.64
N LYS A 41 2.51 -31.75 -1.60
CA LYS A 41 2.15 -31.22 -0.28
C LYS A 41 1.72 -29.74 -0.33
N ALA A 42 2.37 -28.92 -1.15
CA ALA A 42 1.99 -27.52 -1.34
C ALA A 42 0.64 -27.36 -2.07
N SER A 43 0.24 -28.34 -2.86
CA SER A 43 -1.03 -28.34 -3.59
C SER A 43 -2.20 -28.96 -2.82
N ASP A 44 -1.96 -29.50 -1.62
CA ASP A 44 -2.95 -30.21 -0.80
C ASP A 44 -4.18 -29.32 -0.52
N PRO A 45 -5.39 -29.72 -0.97
CA PRO A 45 -6.61 -28.97 -0.73
C PRO A 45 -6.89 -28.69 0.75
N ILE A 46 -6.52 -29.61 1.65
CA ILE A 46 -6.73 -29.48 3.10
C ILE A 46 -5.83 -28.38 3.69
N ARG A 47 -4.74 -28.06 3.00
CA ARG A 47 -3.78 -27.00 3.35
C ARG A 47 -4.03 -25.71 2.58
N SER A 48 -5.26 -25.50 2.13
CA SER A 48 -5.66 -24.30 1.41
C SER A 48 -7.05 -23.84 1.82
N ILE A 49 -7.34 -22.56 1.58
CA ILE A 49 -8.67 -21.98 1.67
C ILE A 49 -9.00 -21.40 0.30
N SER A 50 -10.20 -21.65 -0.19
CA SER A 50 -10.71 -21.09 -1.45
C SER A 50 -12.11 -20.51 -1.31
N GLY A 51 -12.45 -19.61 -2.22
CA GLY A 51 -13.73 -18.94 -2.18
C GLY A 51 -13.82 -17.76 -3.13
N THR A 52 -14.72 -16.82 -2.81
CA THR A 52 -15.00 -15.63 -3.62
C THR A 52 -14.89 -14.37 -2.79
N ILE A 53 -14.28 -13.34 -3.36
CA ILE A 53 -14.24 -11.98 -2.83
C ILE A 53 -15.12 -11.08 -3.69
N GLU A 54 -15.92 -10.22 -3.06
CA GLU A 54 -16.72 -9.20 -3.73
C GLU A 54 -16.77 -7.91 -2.90
N PHE A 55 -17.13 -6.79 -3.53
CA PHE A 55 -17.43 -5.55 -2.81
C PHE A 55 -18.85 -5.55 -2.31
N ALA A 56 -19.09 -4.97 -1.13
CA ALA A 56 -20.43 -4.66 -0.68
C ALA A 56 -21.09 -3.67 -1.65
N GLU A 57 -22.40 -3.85 -1.89
CA GLU A 57 -23.17 -3.01 -2.82
C GLU A 57 -23.10 -1.51 -2.48
N SER A 58 -23.00 -1.18 -1.19
CA SER A 58 -22.91 0.19 -0.67
C SER A 58 -21.65 0.95 -1.11
N ILE A 59 -20.57 0.24 -1.45
CA ILE A 59 -19.28 0.83 -1.80
C ILE A 59 -18.81 0.47 -3.21
N ALA A 60 -19.37 -0.57 -3.84
CA ALA A 60 -18.93 -1.08 -5.14
C ALA A 60 -18.92 -0.01 -6.27
N SER A 61 -19.80 1.00 -6.19
CA SER A 61 -19.88 2.09 -7.19
C SER A 61 -18.88 3.24 -6.94
N LYS A 62 -18.21 3.26 -5.79
CA LYS A 62 -17.33 4.36 -5.36
C LYS A 62 -15.84 4.03 -5.47
N ILE A 63 -15.50 2.76 -5.69
CA ILE A 63 -14.13 2.28 -5.57
C ILE A 63 -13.44 2.30 -6.95
N PRO A 64 -12.18 2.75 -7.04
CA PRO A 64 -11.42 2.71 -8.28
C PRO A 64 -11.34 1.31 -8.88
N GLU A 65 -11.54 1.20 -10.21
CA GLU A 65 -11.43 -0.06 -10.96
C GLU A 65 -10.01 -0.65 -10.96
N LYS A 66 -9.01 0.17 -10.65
CA LYS A 66 -7.60 -0.21 -10.61
C LYS A 66 -7.12 -0.24 -9.16
N GLY A 67 -6.55 -1.37 -8.78
CA GLY A 67 -5.96 -1.61 -7.48
C GLY A 67 -5.29 -2.97 -7.45
N VAL A 68 -4.66 -3.24 -6.31
CA VAL A 68 -4.01 -4.51 -6.02
C VAL A 68 -4.80 -5.20 -4.92
N LEU A 69 -5.08 -6.49 -5.09
CA LEU A 69 -5.69 -7.27 -4.02
C LEU A 69 -4.60 -8.01 -3.24
N PHE A 70 -4.51 -7.74 -1.95
CA PHE A 70 -3.71 -8.50 -1.01
C PHE A 70 -4.60 -9.46 -0.21
N LEU A 71 -4.26 -10.74 -0.21
CA LEU A 71 -4.79 -11.73 0.73
C LEU A 71 -3.75 -12.00 1.80
N ILE A 72 -4.14 -11.84 3.06
CA ILE A 72 -3.28 -11.99 4.22
C ILE A 72 -3.91 -13.03 5.14
N ALA A 73 -3.16 -14.08 5.46
CA ALA A 73 -3.60 -15.14 6.35
C ALA A 73 -2.81 -15.08 7.67
N ARG A 74 -3.54 -14.96 8.78
CA ARG A 74 -3.00 -15.03 10.14
C ARG A 74 -3.70 -16.11 10.95
N PRO A 75 -3.00 -16.80 11.86
CA PRO A 75 -3.69 -17.63 12.85
C PRO A 75 -4.72 -16.80 13.64
N GLU A 76 -5.83 -17.41 14.01
CA GLU A 76 -6.85 -16.75 14.85
C GLU A 76 -6.21 -16.18 16.13
N GLY A 77 -6.56 -14.94 16.48
CA GLY A 77 -6.03 -14.23 17.65
C GLY A 77 -4.66 -13.56 17.45
N VAL A 78 -3.98 -13.76 16.31
CA VAL A 78 -2.73 -13.07 16.00
C VAL A 78 -3.00 -11.78 15.23
N THR A 79 -2.70 -10.63 15.84
CA THR A 79 -2.92 -9.30 15.25
C THR A 79 -1.64 -8.62 14.76
N GLU A 80 -0.48 -9.00 15.29
CA GLU A 80 0.81 -8.36 15.01
C GLU A 80 1.84 -9.30 14.35
N GLY A 81 2.97 -8.74 13.90
CA GLY A 81 4.06 -9.48 13.26
C GLY A 81 3.83 -9.83 11.78
N PRO A 82 4.74 -10.57 11.14
CA PRO A 82 4.54 -11.04 9.76
C PRO A 82 3.37 -12.04 9.69
N PRO A 83 2.61 -12.06 8.59
CA PRO A 83 1.54 -13.04 8.43
C PRO A 83 2.08 -14.44 8.17
N MET A 84 1.23 -15.45 8.39
CA MET A 84 1.59 -16.85 8.14
C MET A 84 1.72 -17.11 6.64
N ALA A 85 0.79 -16.59 5.86
CA ALA A 85 0.81 -16.65 4.41
C ALA A 85 0.27 -15.34 3.81
N ALA A 86 0.77 -14.97 2.64
CA ALA A 86 0.30 -13.79 1.93
C ALA A 86 0.30 -14.03 0.42
N LYS A 87 -0.64 -13.42 -0.28
CA LYS A 87 -0.75 -13.50 -1.74
C LYS A 87 -1.19 -12.17 -2.32
N LYS A 88 -0.50 -11.74 -3.37
CA LYS A 88 -0.80 -10.51 -4.12
C LYS A 88 -1.42 -10.87 -5.46
N HIS A 89 -2.48 -10.14 -5.83
CA HIS A 89 -3.15 -10.27 -7.11
C HIS A 89 -3.28 -8.89 -7.77
N SER A 90 -2.99 -8.83 -9.06
CA SER A 90 -3.12 -7.64 -9.90
C SER A 90 -3.99 -7.98 -11.10
N LEU A 91 -4.62 -6.96 -11.72
CA LEU A 91 -5.41 -7.11 -12.95
C LEU A 91 -6.57 -8.11 -12.81
N ILE A 92 -7.26 -8.07 -11.66
CA ILE A 92 -8.41 -8.91 -11.37
C ILE A 92 -9.73 -8.18 -11.63
N ARG A 93 -10.84 -8.93 -11.66
CA ARG A 93 -12.19 -8.39 -11.68
C ARG A 93 -13.01 -9.03 -10.58
N PHE A 94 -13.94 -8.26 -10.02
CA PHE A 94 -14.86 -8.74 -9.00
C PHE A 94 -16.20 -9.19 -9.64
N PRO A 95 -16.86 -10.22 -9.10
CA PRO A 95 -16.40 -11.07 -7.99
C PRO A 95 -15.14 -11.88 -8.39
N PHE A 96 -14.20 -12.01 -7.46
CA PHE A 96 -12.90 -12.63 -7.69
C PHE A 96 -12.77 -13.97 -6.95
N ALA A 97 -12.53 -15.05 -7.69
CA ALA A 97 -12.24 -16.35 -7.10
C ALA A 97 -10.80 -16.38 -6.55
N PHE A 98 -10.65 -16.74 -5.28
CA PHE A 98 -9.34 -16.80 -4.62
C PHE A 98 -8.99 -18.21 -4.14
N LYS A 99 -7.68 -18.46 -4.03
CA LYS A 99 -7.10 -19.59 -3.30
C LYS A 99 -5.82 -19.13 -2.62
N ILE A 100 -5.70 -19.42 -1.33
CA ILE A 100 -4.48 -19.19 -0.53
C ILE A 100 -4.20 -20.45 0.29
N GLY A 101 -2.94 -20.88 0.37
CA GLY A 101 -2.60 -22.14 1.04
C GLY A 101 -1.13 -22.28 1.39
N GLN A 102 -0.69 -23.53 1.58
CA GLN A 102 0.67 -23.90 1.94
C GLN A 102 1.73 -23.31 1.00
N GLU A 103 1.41 -23.15 -0.28
CA GLU A 103 2.28 -22.54 -1.29
C GLU A 103 2.52 -21.04 -1.08
N ASN A 104 1.72 -20.40 -0.22
CA ASN A 104 1.81 -18.96 0.09
C ASN A 104 2.39 -18.68 1.48
N VAL A 105 2.78 -19.72 2.22
CA VAL A 105 3.40 -19.59 3.55
C VAL A 105 4.73 -18.87 3.42
N MET A 106 4.95 -17.86 4.27
CA MET A 106 6.10 -16.97 4.14
C MET A 106 7.39 -17.52 4.75
N MET A 107 7.28 -18.37 5.77
CA MET A 107 8.40 -18.92 6.52
C MET A 107 8.51 -20.42 6.27
N GLU A 108 9.68 -20.87 5.83
CA GLU A 108 9.94 -22.30 5.61
C GLU A 108 9.77 -23.09 6.92
N GLY A 109 9.16 -24.28 6.82
CA GLY A 109 8.84 -25.14 7.97
C GLY A 109 7.48 -24.86 8.62
N ASN A 110 6.85 -23.71 8.37
CA ASN A 110 5.49 -23.45 8.85
C ASN A 110 4.44 -24.21 8.04
N SER A 111 3.34 -24.55 8.71
CA SER A 111 2.23 -25.30 8.13
C SER A 111 0.98 -24.43 8.04
N PHE A 112 0.27 -24.47 6.91
CA PHE A 112 -1.02 -23.79 6.74
C PHE A 112 -2.13 -24.66 7.36
N GLU A 113 -2.40 -24.46 8.64
CA GLU A 113 -3.38 -25.25 9.42
C GLU A 113 -4.06 -24.44 10.52
N GLY A 114 -5.08 -25.04 11.13
CA GLY A 114 -5.84 -24.46 12.23
C GLY A 114 -6.89 -23.46 11.78
N LYS A 115 -7.34 -22.62 12.72
CA LYS A 115 -8.23 -21.50 12.44
C LYS A 115 -7.42 -20.29 12.00
N ILE A 116 -7.82 -19.70 10.89
CA ILE A 116 -7.06 -18.68 10.17
C ILE A 116 -8.01 -17.53 9.88
N LYS A 117 -7.62 -16.32 10.29
CA LYS A 117 -8.22 -15.08 9.81
C LYS A 117 -7.61 -14.76 8.45
N ILE A 118 -8.46 -14.73 7.43
CA ILE A 118 -8.13 -14.24 6.09
C ILE A 118 -8.63 -12.80 6.00
N THR A 119 -7.72 -11.86 5.77
CA THR A 119 -8.04 -10.47 5.42
C THR A 119 -7.75 -10.28 3.95
N ALA A 120 -8.76 -9.86 3.19
CA ALA A 120 -8.60 -9.35 1.84
C ALA A 120 -8.56 -7.82 1.91
N ARG A 121 -7.59 -7.19 1.25
CA ARG A 121 -7.47 -5.74 1.15
C ARG A 121 -7.32 -5.32 -0.30
N TRP A 122 -8.21 -4.47 -0.77
CA TRP A 122 -8.10 -3.75 -2.02
C TRP A 122 -7.29 -2.48 -1.80
N ASP A 123 -6.11 -2.45 -2.40
CA ASP A 123 -5.05 -1.50 -2.16
C ASP A 123 -4.90 -0.56 -3.37
N LEU A 124 -4.96 0.74 -3.11
CA LEU A 124 -5.03 1.76 -4.16
C LEU A 124 -3.67 2.38 -4.51
N ASP A 125 -2.69 2.30 -3.61
CA ASP A 125 -1.37 2.93 -3.76
C ASP A 125 -0.24 1.94 -4.12
N GLY A 126 -0.51 0.64 -4.07
CA GLY A 126 0.42 -0.44 -4.38
C GLY A 126 1.33 -0.83 -3.22
N MET A 127 1.14 -0.29 -2.01
CA MET A 127 2.00 -0.48 -0.86
C MET A 127 1.61 -1.73 -0.05
N PRO A 128 2.59 -2.45 0.54
CA PRO A 128 2.25 -3.63 1.36
C PRO A 128 1.50 -3.28 2.65
N LYS A 129 1.73 -2.09 3.21
CA LYS A 129 1.09 -1.62 4.44
C LYS A 129 -0.29 -1.05 4.12
N ALA A 130 -1.25 -1.24 5.03
CA ALA A 130 -2.59 -0.67 4.88
C ALA A 130 -2.52 0.85 4.81
N SER A 131 -3.21 1.40 3.83
CA SER A 131 -3.30 2.83 3.58
C SER A 131 -4.76 3.28 3.67
N PRO A 132 -5.00 4.56 3.98
CA PRO A 132 -6.34 5.12 3.96
C PRO A 132 -6.96 5.04 2.56
N ASP A 133 -8.28 4.87 2.52
CA ASP A 133 -9.10 4.58 1.34
C ASP A 133 -8.92 3.17 0.74
N ASP A 134 -8.00 2.36 1.26
CA ASP A 134 -8.02 0.92 1.01
C ASP A 134 -9.35 0.35 1.50
N VAL A 135 -9.78 -0.77 0.92
CA VAL A 135 -11.02 -1.43 1.35
C VAL A 135 -10.71 -2.84 1.78
N GLU A 136 -11.06 -3.18 3.01
CA GLU A 136 -10.85 -4.50 3.58
C GLU A 136 -12.14 -5.25 3.87
N GLY A 137 -11.97 -6.56 3.95
CA GLY A 137 -12.96 -7.51 4.40
C GLY A 137 -12.22 -8.69 5.02
N SER A 138 -12.78 -9.30 6.06
CA SER A 138 -12.11 -10.44 6.70
C SER A 138 -13.08 -11.51 7.15
N VAL A 139 -12.57 -12.74 7.23
CA VAL A 139 -13.29 -13.91 7.71
C VAL A 139 -12.34 -14.83 8.46
N THR A 140 -12.81 -15.47 9.52
CA THR A 140 -12.05 -16.51 10.22
C THR A 140 -12.64 -17.87 9.89
N VAL A 141 -11.82 -18.75 9.32
CA VAL A 141 -12.21 -20.10 8.89
C VAL A 141 -11.10 -21.10 9.19
N THR A 142 -11.42 -22.39 9.15
CA THR A 142 -10.41 -23.45 9.31
C THR A 142 -9.70 -23.72 7.98
N ALA A 143 -8.40 -24.04 7.99
CA ALA A 143 -7.70 -24.55 6.82
C ALA A 143 -8.46 -25.72 6.16
N GLY A 144 -8.52 -25.75 4.83
CA GLY A 144 -9.32 -26.69 4.05
C GLY A 144 -10.73 -26.18 3.70
N SER A 145 -11.15 -25.03 4.23
CA SER A 145 -12.47 -24.46 3.91
C SER A 145 -12.57 -24.05 2.43
N THR A 146 -13.68 -24.39 1.81
CA THR A 146 -14.04 -24.01 0.44
C THR A 146 -15.30 -23.15 0.44
N ASP A 147 -15.62 -22.53 -0.70
CA ASP A 147 -16.79 -21.65 -0.87
C ASP A 147 -16.86 -20.49 0.15
N VAL A 148 -15.69 -20.07 0.64
CA VAL A 148 -15.59 -18.97 1.61
C VAL A 148 -15.94 -17.65 0.93
N LYS A 149 -16.89 -16.91 1.51
CA LYS A 149 -17.24 -15.58 1.04
C LYS A 149 -16.54 -14.51 1.88
N ILE A 150 -15.80 -13.62 1.22
CA ILE A 150 -15.26 -12.41 1.83
C ILE A 150 -15.91 -11.21 1.15
N VAL A 151 -16.56 -10.37 1.93
CA VAL A 151 -17.13 -9.11 1.45
C VAL A 151 -16.18 -8.00 1.87
N LEU A 152 -15.67 -7.24 0.90
CA LEU A 152 -14.97 -5.99 1.13
C LEU A 152 -16.05 -4.95 1.44
N ASP A 153 -16.16 -4.56 2.71
CA ASP A 153 -17.23 -3.69 3.22
C ASP A 153 -16.71 -2.56 4.12
N HIS A 154 -15.45 -2.64 4.55
CA HIS A 154 -14.82 -1.66 5.41
C HIS A 154 -13.78 -0.87 4.62
N VAL A 155 -14.07 0.40 4.33
CA VAL A 155 -13.02 1.32 3.90
C VAL A 155 -12.12 1.57 5.11
N ILE A 156 -10.83 1.33 4.97
CA ILE A 156 -9.81 1.74 5.93
C ILE A 156 -9.82 3.25 5.92
N GLU A 157 -10.61 3.79 6.82
CA GLU A 157 -10.48 5.18 7.17
C GLU A 157 -9.12 5.33 7.87
N VAL A 158 -8.48 6.49 7.74
CA VAL A 158 -7.54 6.90 8.78
C VAL A 158 -8.26 6.61 10.09
N GLU A 159 -7.65 5.94 11.07
CA GLU A 159 -8.14 6.07 12.42
C GLU A 159 -8.21 7.58 12.68
N LYS A 160 -9.40 8.18 12.49
CA LYS A 160 -9.86 9.34 13.20
C LYS A 160 -9.99 8.84 14.61
N ALA A 161 -8.85 8.56 15.23
CA ALA A 161 -8.76 8.45 16.65
C ALA A 161 -9.52 9.69 17.13
N SER A 162 -10.54 9.43 17.94
CA SER A 162 -11.26 10.38 18.74
C SER A 162 -10.33 11.12 19.74
N ALA A 163 -9.07 11.37 19.38
CA ALA A 163 -8.35 12.54 19.84
C ALA A 163 -8.93 13.70 19.04
N GLU A 164 -9.60 14.62 19.73
CA GLU A 164 -9.89 15.96 19.24
C GLU A 164 -8.85 16.37 18.20
N ALA A 165 -9.26 16.67 16.96
CA ALA A 165 -8.34 16.95 15.86
C ALA A 165 -7.25 17.91 16.34
N LYS A 166 -6.06 17.37 16.64
CA LYS A 166 -5.03 18.14 17.34
C LYS A 166 -4.56 19.22 16.38
N THR A 167 -4.80 20.46 16.76
CA THR A 167 -4.27 21.62 16.06
C THR A 167 -3.10 22.17 16.85
N VAL A 168 -2.10 22.70 16.17
CA VAL A 168 -1.24 23.71 16.77
C VAL A 168 -1.88 25.07 16.55
N SER A 169 -2.03 25.87 17.60
CA SER A 169 -2.39 27.28 17.50
C SER A 169 -1.38 28.17 18.22
N GLY A 170 -1.35 29.44 17.85
CA GLY A 170 -0.36 30.36 18.37
C GLY A 170 -0.39 31.72 17.70
N THR A 171 0.63 32.54 17.97
CA THR A 171 0.76 33.88 17.41
C THR A 171 2.05 34.02 16.61
N ILE A 172 1.96 34.67 15.46
CA ILE A 172 3.09 35.06 14.62
C ILE A 172 3.34 36.55 14.80
N ARG A 173 4.60 36.90 15.04
CA ARG A 173 5.08 38.28 15.17
C ARG A 173 6.20 38.54 14.19
N VAL A 174 6.44 39.80 13.92
CA VAL A 174 7.61 40.25 13.15
C VAL A 174 8.58 40.92 14.10
N ASP A 175 9.86 40.61 13.97
CA ASP A 175 10.91 41.28 14.70
C ASP A 175 10.92 42.79 14.33
N PRO A 176 10.84 43.71 15.32
CA PRO A 176 10.87 45.14 15.08
C PRO A 176 12.03 45.61 14.20
N ALA A 177 13.18 44.92 14.22
CA ALA A 177 14.36 45.28 13.43
C ALA A 177 14.16 45.13 11.91
N ILE A 178 13.20 44.29 11.47
CA ILE A 178 12.91 44.05 10.05
C ILE A 178 11.46 44.36 9.67
N ALA A 179 10.69 45.00 10.57
CA ALA A 179 9.28 45.28 10.35
C ALA A 179 9.03 46.16 9.11
N ASP A 180 9.93 47.10 8.83
CA ASP A 180 9.86 48.00 7.66
C ASP A 180 10.06 47.27 6.31
N GLN A 181 10.48 46.00 6.34
CA GLN A 181 10.71 45.19 5.15
C GLN A 181 9.52 44.30 4.76
N VAL A 182 8.49 44.26 5.63
CA VAL A 182 7.27 43.48 5.42
C VAL A 182 6.41 44.14 4.35
N SER A 183 6.12 43.40 3.28
CA SER A 183 5.17 43.84 2.25
C SER A 183 3.73 43.53 2.66
N THR A 184 2.81 44.46 2.42
CA THR A 184 1.37 44.24 2.62
C THR A 184 0.76 43.24 1.63
N GLU A 185 1.43 43.03 0.50
CA GLU A 185 1.00 42.11 -0.55
C GLU A 185 1.60 40.70 -0.39
N ALA A 186 2.45 40.48 0.62
CA ALA A 186 3.09 39.19 0.82
C ALA A 186 2.07 38.11 1.25
N SER A 187 2.29 36.90 0.75
CA SER A 187 1.57 35.70 1.21
C SER A 187 2.32 35.06 2.37
N LEU A 188 1.59 34.68 3.42
CA LEU A 188 2.13 33.88 4.51
C LEU A 188 1.92 32.39 4.20
N PHE A 189 3.02 31.65 4.17
CA PHE A 189 3.02 30.19 4.11
C PHE A 189 3.36 29.62 5.49
N LEU A 190 2.46 28.79 6.02
CA LEU A 190 2.72 27.96 7.19
C LEU A 190 2.97 26.54 6.72
N ILE A 191 4.13 26.00 7.09
CA ILE A 191 4.60 24.70 6.63
C ILE A 191 4.98 23.88 7.85
N ALA A 192 4.21 22.85 8.16
CA ALA A 192 4.58 21.90 9.20
C ALA A 192 5.40 20.76 8.61
N ARG A 193 6.46 20.40 9.33
CA ARG A 193 7.27 19.21 9.09
C ARG A 193 7.39 18.44 10.40
N SER A 194 7.63 17.14 10.33
CA SER A 194 8.03 16.37 11.51
C SER A 194 9.28 16.99 12.12
N ASP A 195 9.40 16.96 13.45
CA ASP A 195 10.56 17.54 14.13
C ASP A 195 11.89 16.98 13.59
N GLY A 196 12.89 17.86 13.47
CA GLY A 196 14.19 17.56 12.86
C GLY A 196 14.22 17.52 11.32
N ALA A 197 13.08 17.52 10.62
CA ALA A 197 13.04 17.55 9.16
C ALA A 197 13.14 18.98 8.61
N GLN A 198 14.31 19.33 8.04
CA GLN A 198 14.57 20.65 7.45
C GLN A 198 14.17 20.76 5.97
N ARG A 199 14.02 19.63 5.26
CA ARG A 199 13.71 19.57 3.81
C ARG A 199 12.78 18.38 3.51
N GLY A 200 12.24 18.33 2.30
CA GLY A 200 11.36 17.25 1.81
C GLY A 200 9.91 17.69 1.62
N MET A 201 8.98 16.74 1.45
CA MET A 201 7.55 17.07 1.42
C MET A 201 7.08 17.50 2.82
N PRO A 202 6.24 18.54 2.92
CA PRO A 202 5.68 18.97 4.19
C PRO A 202 4.55 18.03 4.65
N LEU A 203 4.33 17.98 5.96
CA LEU A 203 3.20 17.26 6.57
C LEU A 203 1.90 18.02 6.33
N ALA A 204 1.90 19.32 6.61
CA ALA A 204 0.76 20.20 6.42
C ALA A 204 1.19 21.57 5.88
N VAL A 205 0.34 22.19 5.07
CA VAL A 205 0.60 23.52 4.49
C VAL A 205 -0.66 24.38 4.51
N LYS A 206 -0.50 25.64 4.89
CA LYS A 206 -1.55 26.67 4.79
C LYS A 206 -0.97 27.93 4.16
N LYS A 207 -1.65 28.44 3.12
CA LYS A 207 -1.32 29.71 2.47
C LYS A 207 -2.38 30.76 2.85
N LEU A 208 -1.93 31.93 3.26
CA LEU A 208 -2.77 33.04 3.70
C LEU A 208 -2.31 34.33 3.01
N ALA A 209 -3.25 35.21 2.67
CA ALA A 209 -2.96 36.50 2.04
C ALA A 209 -3.56 37.65 2.86
N GLY A 210 -2.98 38.85 2.74
CA GLY A 210 -3.50 40.06 3.41
C GLY A 210 -3.42 40.00 4.94
N ILE A 211 -2.40 39.33 5.47
CA ILE A 211 -2.20 39.16 6.91
C ILE A 211 -1.71 40.45 7.55
N LYS A 212 -2.23 40.75 8.76
CA LYS A 212 -1.74 41.81 9.64
C LYS A 212 -1.11 41.17 10.87
N PHE A 213 0.03 41.70 11.28
CA PHE A 213 0.75 41.21 12.46
C PHE A 213 0.42 42.04 13.72
N PRO A 214 0.36 41.42 14.91
CA PRO A 214 0.48 39.98 15.15
C PRO A 214 -0.69 39.19 14.56
N TYR A 215 -0.41 37.96 14.11
CA TYR A 215 -1.41 37.09 13.48
C TYR A 215 -1.60 35.81 14.28
N ASP A 216 -2.83 35.51 14.66
CA ASP A 216 -3.16 34.25 15.32
C ASP A 216 -3.37 33.16 14.26
N PHE A 217 -2.58 32.09 14.38
CA PHE A 217 -2.61 30.98 13.45
C PHE A 217 -3.18 29.72 14.10
N SER A 218 -3.70 28.84 13.25
CA SER A 218 -4.02 27.46 13.58
C SER A 218 -3.60 26.58 12.41
N LEU A 219 -3.02 25.43 12.69
CA LEU A 219 -2.59 24.44 11.70
C LEU A 219 -2.88 23.04 12.25
N GLY A 220 -3.51 22.17 11.47
CA GLY A 220 -3.87 20.84 11.95
C GLY A 220 -4.21 19.85 10.85
N GLN A 221 -4.97 18.81 11.20
CA GLN A 221 -5.29 17.70 10.30
C GLN A 221 -5.94 18.13 8.97
N ALA A 222 -6.74 19.21 8.96
CA ALA A 222 -7.37 19.74 7.76
C ALA A 222 -6.38 20.34 6.75
N ASP A 223 -5.16 20.64 7.19
CA ASP A 223 -4.10 21.27 6.40
C ASP A 223 -3.06 20.25 5.91
N VAL A 224 -3.24 18.96 6.24
CA VAL A 224 -2.35 17.86 5.86
C VAL A 224 -2.43 17.62 4.35
N MET A 225 -1.26 17.54 3.70
CA MET A 225 -1.18 17.40 2.24
C MET A 225 -1.23 15.96 1.75
N LEU A 226 -0.72 15.01 2.55
CA LEU A 226 -0.60 13.62 2.13
C LEU A 226 -1.84 12.83 2.57
N PRO A 227 -2.58 12.19 1.62
CA PRO A 227 -3.64 11.27 1.96
C PRO A 227 -3.14 10.22 2.96
N GLY A 228 -3.85 10.13 4.08
CA GLY A 228 -3.55 9.19 5.16
C GLY A 228 -2.43 9.55 6.14
N ALA A 229 -1.78 10.71 5.99
CA ALA A 229 -0.91 11.23 7.03
C ALA A 229 -1.73 11.80 8.20
N VAL A 230 -1.20 11.67 9.41
CA VAL A 230 -1.82 12.18 10.65
C VAL A 230 -1.02 13.36 11.17
N PHE A 231 -1.71 14.43 11.54
CA PHE A 231 -1.14 15.59 12.21
C PHE A 231 -1.04 15.30 13.72
N ASP A 232 0.03 14.60 14.12
CA ASP A 232 0.30 14.27 15.52
C ASP A 232 1.79 14.29 15.84
N GLY A 233 2.12 14.36 17.13
CA GLY A 233 3.48 14.32 17.64
C GLY A 233 4.29 15.61 17.45
N PRO A 234 5.62 15.55 17.65
CA PRO A 234 6.52 16.68 17.51
C PRO A 234 6.62 17.18 16.06
N VAL A 235 6.48 18.49 15.87
CA VAL A 235 6.49 19.17 14.57
C VAL A 235 7.30 20.46 14.65
N THR A 236 7.96 20.81 13.54
CA THR A 236 8.50 22.16 13.32
C THR A 236 7.59 22.89 12.35
N ILE A 237 7.08 24.05 12.76
CA ILE A 237 6.28 24.93 11.92
C ILE A 237 7.16 26.05 11.42
N PHE A 238 7.30 26.13 10.11
CA PHE A 238 7.99 27.20 9.41
C PHE A 238 6.94 28.20 8.92
N ALA A 239 7.14 29.48 9.24
CA ALA A 239 6.36 30.58 8.70
C ALA A 239 7.24 31.36 7.74
N ARG A 240 6.77 31.57 6.51
CA ARG A 240 7.46 32.41 5.53
C ARG A 240 6.50 33.42 4.92
N LEU A 241 6.90 34.69 4.96
CA LEU A 241 6.32 35.75 4.17
C LEU A 241 7.04 35.79 2.82
N ASP A 242 6.28 35.41 1.80
CA ASP A 242 6.72 35.35 0.42
C ASP A 242 6.13 36.52 -0.39
N LYS A 243 6.95 37.15 -1.23
CA LYS A 243 6.57 38.30 -2.06
C LYS A 243 6.06 37.93 -3.45
N ASP A 244 6.46 36.78 -4.00
CA ASP A 244 6.21 36.46 -5.41
C ASP A 244 5.08 35.44 -5.65
N GLY A 245 4.56 34.86 -4.57
CA GLY A 245 3.46 33.91 -4.56
C GLY A 245 3.89 32.45 -4.60
N ASP A 246 5.20 32.16 -4.71
CA ASP A 246 5.79 30.82 -4.78
C ASP A 246 6.06 30.22 -3.37
N ALA A 247 5.87 28.91 -3.28
CA ALA A 247 6.21 28.13 -2.10
C ALA A 247 7.72 27.87 -1.97
N ALA A 248 8.54 28.12 -2.98
CA ALA A 248 10.00 28.11 -2.88
C ALA A 248 10.53 29.37 -2.16
N PRO A 249 11.56 29.27 -1.29
CA PRO A 249 12.17 30.46 -0.68
C PRO A 249 12.89 31.31 -1.73
N ALA A 250 12.63 32.63 -1.72
CA ALA A 250 13.25 33.59 -2.62
C ALA A 250 13.97 34.71 -1.85
N PRO A 251 15.00 35.36 -2.43
CA PRO A 251 15.60 36.56 -1.86
C PRO A 251 14.56 37.65 -1.61
N GLY A 252 14.57 38.23 -0.41
CA GLY A 252 13.59 39.24 0.02
C GLY A 252 12.38 38.69 0.78
N ASP A 253 12.26 37.37 0.90
CA ASP A 253 11.33 36.69 1.82
C ASP A 253 11.77 36.87 3.27
N ILE A 254 10.81 36.80 4.19
CA ILE A 254 11.07 36.83 5.63
C ILE A 254 10.57 35.54 6.25
N ASP A 255 11.41 34.84 7.00
CA ASP A 255 11.06 33.59 7.66
C ASP A 255 11.31 33.58 9.18
N GLY A 256 10.71 32.55 9.80
CA GLY A 256 10.81 32.20 11.20
C GLY A 256 10.25 30.80 11.40
N ASN A 257 10.57 30.16 12.53
CA ASN A 257 10.09 28.82 12.83
C ASN A 257 9.96 28.57 14.33
N VAL A 258 9.19 27.53 14.68
CA VAL A 258 9.07 27.01 16.04
C VAL A 258 8.98 25.49 16.01
N THR A 259 9.67 24.81 16.92
CA THR A 259 9.44 23.39 17.21
C THR A 259 8.44 23.27 18.36
N THR A 260 7.39 22.49 18.15
CA THR A 260 6.27 22.29 19.08
C THR A 260 5.69 20.88 18.90
N THR A 261 4.56 20.58 19.52
CA THR A 261 3.85 19.30 19.43
C THR A 261 2.40 19.55 19.02
N ALA A 262 1.82 18.66 18.22
CA ALA A 262 0.40 18.72 17.88
C ALA A 262 -0.47 18.83 19.14
N GLY A 263 -1.36 19.81 19.17
CA GLY A 263 -2.21 20.14 20.33
C GLY A 263 -1.71 21.32 21.17
N ASP A 264 -0.50 21.83 20.92
CA ASP A 264 -0.04 23.07 21.55
C ASP A 264 -0.90 24.27 21.10
N GLN A 265 -1.40 25.05 22.06
CA GLN A 265 -2.27 26.19 21.78
C GLN A 265 -1.59 27.54 21.93
N ASN A 266 -0.31 27.56 22.35
CA ASN A 266 0.42 28.79 22.69
C ASN A 266 1.76 28.89 21.95
N ALA A 267 1.86 28.35 20.74
CA ALA A 267 3.08 28.45 19.96
C ALA A 267 3.38 29.91 19.58
N GLU A 268 4.64 30.31 19.59
CA GLU A 268 5.06 31.64 19.13
C GLU A 268 6.08 31.49 18.01
N ILE A 269 5.83 32.17 16.90
CA ILE A 269 6.76 32.26 15.77
C ILE A 269 7.15 33.73 15.60
N ILE A 270 8.45 34.00 15.63
CA ILE A 270 9.00 35.32 15.34
C ILE A 270 9.63 35.26 13.95
N LEU A 271 9.10 36.08 13.04
CA LEU A 271 9.68 36.34 11.73
C LEU A 271 10.84 37.31 11.91
N ASN A 272 12.08 36.81 11.85
CA ASN A 272 13.29 37.55 12.21
C ASN A 272 14.44 37.40 11.22
N HIS A 273 14.25 36.66 10.13
CA HIS A 273 15.30 36.37 9.18
C HIS A 273 14.87 36.75 7.76
N LEU A 274 15.63 37.67 7.15
CA LEU A 274 15.47 38.06 5.74
C LEU A 274 16.34 37.16 4.86
N ILE A 275 15.72 36.49 3.90
CA ILE A 275 16.43 35.61 2.97
C ILE A 275 17.21 36.45 1.96
N GLY A 276 18.50 36.17 1.80
CA GLY A 276 19.36 36.82 0.80
C GLY A 276 19.75 38.27 1.12
N GLY A 277 19.58 38.70 2.36
CA GLY A 277 20.11 39.95 2.91
C GLY A 277 21.58 39.91 3.30
#